data_AF-A0A345IM60-F1
#
_entry.id   AF-A0A345IM60-F1
#
_cell.length_a   1.000
_cell.length_b   1.000
_cell.length_c   1.000
_cell.angle_alpha   90.00
_cell.angle_beta   90.00
_cell.angle_gamma   90.00
#
_symmetry.space_group_name_H-M   'P 1'
#
loop_
_entity.id
_entity.type
_entity.pdbx_description
1 polymer ?
#
loop_
_entity_poly.entity_id
_entity_poly.type
_entity_poly.pdbx_seq_one_letter_code
_entity_poly.pdbx_strand_id
1 'polypeptide(L)'
;MTFWTLPTTPVLPLLISEISRRPDPQGEQLANVTLGTLESSPDTDWCVQVGGQYFIPAWNPEAEAQAQAAFTDIPLSEALDQARERVRHSALRRVAYGVSWHYQRLSARVFDVEGTPLSTKSLGGVASDLSLERQQQLEAQLLAQAHEDAQDWAILGLN
;
A
#
# COMPACT_ATOMS: atom_id res chain seq x y z
N MET A 1 32.11 -40.20 38.65
CA MET A 1 30.92 -39.33 38.82
C MET A 1 30.77 -38.52 37.55
N THR A 2 29.79 -38.87 36.72
CA THR A 2 29.53 -38.19 35.44
C THR A 2 28.39 -37.22 35.68
N PHE A 3 28.69 -35.92 35.71
CA PHE A 3 27.68 -34.87 35.77
C PHE A 3 27.05 -34.73 34.38
N TRP A 4 25.76 -35.05 34.27
CA TRP A 4 24.96 -34.68 33.12
C TRP A 4 24.51 -33.24 33.30
N THR A 5 25.11 -32.31 32.56
CA THR A 5 24.53 -30.98 32.32
C THR A 5 23.30 -31.16 31.44
N LEU A 6 22.12 -30.91 32.00
CA LEU A 6 20.90 -30.77 31.20
C LEU A 6 21.11 -29.63 30.19
N PRO A 7 20.73 -29.78 28.91
CA PRO A 7 20.67 -28.67 28.00
C PRO A 7 19.63 -27.69 28.56
N THR A 8 20.08 -26.51 28.97
CA THR A 8 19.18 -25.41 29.30
C THR A 8 18.58 -24.98 27.97
N THR A 9 17.40 -25.50 27.64
CA THR A 9 16.62 -24.98 26.53
C THR A 9 16.46 -23.48 26.79
N PRO A 10 16.92 -22.57 25.91
CA PRO A 10 16.67 -21.15 26.12
C PRO A 10 15.16 -20.99 26.19
N VAL A 11 14.67 -20.57 27.35
CA VAL A 11 13.26 -20.22 27.52
C VAL A 11 13.09 -18.96 26.70
N LEU A 12 12.55 -19.11 25.49
CA LEU A 12 12.24 -17.98 24.64
C LEU A 12 11.23 -17.11 25.40
N PRO A 13 11.49 -15.80 25.54
CA PRO A 13 10.58 -14.90 26.21
C PRO A 13 9.23 -14.94 25.49
N LEU A 14 8.15 -15.00 26.27
CA LEU A 14 6.81 -14.98 25.72
C LEU A 14 6.56 -13.57 25.16
N LEU A 15 6.24 -13.50 23.86
CA LEU A 15 6.02 -12.25 23.14
C LEU A 15 4.55 -12.14 22.73
N ILE A 16 3.98 -10.95 22.85
CA ILE A 16 2.61 -10.63 22.45
C ILE A 16 2.68 -9.77 21.20
N SER A 17 1.85 -10.04 20.19
CA SER A 17 1.87 -9.30 18.93
C SER A 17 0.51 -8.69 18.58
N GLU A 18 0.53 -7.50 17.98
CA GLU A 18 -0.65 -6.78 17.50
C GLU A 18 -0.43 -6.31 16.06
N ILE A 19 -1.46 -6.44 15.21
CA ILE A 19 -1.51 -5.78 13.90
C ILE A 19 -2.55 -4.66 13.94
N SER A 20 -2.14 -3.48 13.47
CA SER A 20 -3.05 -2.35 13.25
C SER A 20 -3.01 -1.89 11.80
N ARG A 21 -4.15 -1.37 11.33
CA ARG A 21 -4.33 -0.80 9.99
C ARG A 21 -4.76 0.65 10.13
N ARG A 22 -4.04 1.58 9.51
CA ARG A 22 -4.38 3.02 9.52
C ARG A 22 -4.39 3.55 8.09
N PRO A 23 -5.16 4.62 7.78
CA PRO A 23 -5.01 5.32 6.51
C PRO A 23 -3.55 5.74 6.29
N ASP A 24 -3.06 5.65 5.06
CA ASP A 24 -1.72 6.09 4.65
C ASP A 24 -1.83 7.32 3.73
N PRO A 25 -1.72 8.54 4.27
CA PRO A 25 -1.86 9.77 3.50
C PRO A 25 -0.88 9.87 2.32
N GLN A 26 0.29 9.23 2.45
CA GLN A 26 1.32 9.21 1.42
C GLN A 26 0.90 8.35 0.21
N GLY A 27 0.27 7.20 0.44
CA GLY A 27 -0.24 6.36 -0.65
C GLY A 27 -1.41 6.99 -1.39
N GLU A 28 -2.30 7.67 -0.65
CA GLU A 28 -3.41 8.44 -1.25
C GLU A 28 -2.89 9.60 -2.11
N GLN A 29 -1.91 10.36 -1.60
CA GLN A 29 -1.24 11.41 -2.36
C GLN A 29 -0.57 10.84 -3.62
N LEU A 30 0.13 9.71 -3.53
CA LEU A 30 0.78 9.08 -4.68
C LEU A 30 -0.24 8.69 -5.75
N ALA A 31 -1.38 8.10 -5.39
CA ALA A 31 -2.41 7.73 -6.35
C ALA A 31 -3.07 8.95 -7.00
N ASN A 32 -3.27 10.03 -6.25
CA ASN A 32 -3.78 11.28 -6.81
C ASN A 32 -2.79 11.90 -7.80
N VAL A 33 -1.48 11.84 -7.51
CA VAL A 33 -0.41 12.34 -8.39
C VAL A 33 -0.18 11.45 -9.61
N THR A 34 -0.42 10.15 -9.52
CA THR A 34 -0.10 9.21 -10.62
C THR A 34 -1.30 8.88 -11.50
N LEU A 35 -2.50 8.80 -10.93
CA LEU A 35 -3.69 8.34 -11.63
C LEU A 35 -4.66 9.49 -11.85
N GLY A 36 -4.94 10.28 -10.82
CA GLY A 36 -5.91 11.37 -10.84
C GLY A 36 -6.95 11.29 -9.71
N THR A 37 -7.83 12.29 -9.66
CA THR A 37 -8.84 12.48 -8.63
C THR A 37 -10.26 12.28 -9.18
N LEU A 38 -11.21 11.95 -8.29
CA LEU A 38 -12.64 11.97 -8.61
C LEU A 38 -13.25 13.18 -7.91
N GLU A 39 -13.93 14.03 -8.67
CA GLU A 39 -14.51 15.28 -8.19
C GLU A 39 -16.01 15.34 -8.48
N SER A 40 -16.73 16.10 -7.65
CA SER A 40 -18.18 16.28 -7.79
C SER A 40 -18.55 17.28 -8.90
N SER A 41 -17.61 18.15 -9.29
CA SER A 41 -17.76 19.12 -10.37
C SER A 41 -16.59 19.00 -11.35
N PRO A 42 -16.81 19.20 -12.64
CA PRO A 42 -15.72 19.27 -13.60
C PRO A 42 -15.05 20.65 -13.48
N ASP A 43 -13.78 20.69 -13.10
CA ASP A 43 -12.98 21.93 -13.10
C ASP A 43 -12.23 22.15 -14.43
N THR A 44 -12.29 21.15 -15.32
CA THR A 44 -11.68 21.18 -16.65
C THR A 44 -12.64 20.70 -17.73
N ASP A 45 -12.52 21.29 -18.93
CA ASP A 45 -13.28 20.90 -20.14
C ASP A 45 -13.05 19.43 -20.54
N TRP A 46 -11.97 18.85 -20.03
CA TRP A 46 -11.58 17.46 -20.24
C TRP A 46 -11.75 16.71 -18.91
N CYS A 47 -12.86 15.98 -18.77
CA CYS A 47 -13.15 15.12 -17.62
C CYS A 47 -13.98 13.92 -18.06
N VAL A 48 -13.77 12.76 -17.44
CA VAL A 48 -14.57 11.57 -17.71
C VAL A 48 -15.60 11.39 -16.61
N GLN A 49 -16.88 11.49 -16.95
CA GLN A 49 -17.94 11.24 -15.97
C GLN A 49 -18.16 9.74 -15.79
N VAL A 50 -18.04 9.25 -14.55
CA VAL A 50 -18.29 7.84 -14.19
C VAL A 50 -19.01 7.82 -12.83
N GLY A 51 -20.15 7.13 -12.75
CA GLY A 51 -20.89 6.98 -11.48
C GLY A 51 -21.40 8.30 -10.87
N GLY A 52 -21.59 9.35 -11.67
CA GLY A 52 -22.02 10.67 -11.19
C GLY A 52 -20.90 11.58 -10.67
N GLN A 53 -19.64 11.12 -10.72
CA GLN A 53 -18.45 11.91 -10.42
C GLN A 53 -17.61 12.13 -11.69
N TYR A 54 -16.75 13.14 -11.68
CA TYR A 54 -15.86 13.49 -12.77
C TYR A 54 -14.44 13.04 -12.42
N PHE A 55 -13.83 12.21 -13.27
CA PHE A 55 -12.44 11.85 -13.12
C PHE A 55 -11.55 12.91 -13.77
N ILE A 56 -10.65 13.48 -12.98
CA ILE A 56 -9.61 14.40 -13.40
C ILE A 56 -8.29 13.63 -13.38
N PRO A 57 -7.73 13.26 -14.54
CA PRO A 57 -6.46 12.54 -14.58
C PRO A 57 -5.34 13.42 -14.03
N ALA A 58 -4.31 12.80 -13.47
CA ALA A 58 -3.14 13.53 -12.99
C ALA A 58 -2.27 14.11 -14.11
N TRP A 59 -2.51 13.67 -15.35
CA TRP A 59 -1.79 14.06 -16.56
C TRP A 59 -2.73 14.66 -17.59
N ASN A 60 -2.23 15.59 -18.41
CA ASN A 60 -2.99 16.17 -19.51
C ASN A 60 -2.97 15.21 -20.72
N PRO A 61 -4.13 14.68 -21.16
CA PRO A 61 -4.16 13.65 -22.20
C PRO A 61 -3.85 14.15 -23.60
N GLU A 62 -4.09 15.42 -23.88
CA GLU A 62 -3.68 16.02 -25.15
C GLU A 62 -2.16 16.16 -25.22
N ALA A 63 -1.53 16.58 -24.11
CA ALA A 63 -0.08 16.70 -24.03
C ALA A 63 0.60 15.33 -24.14
N GLU A 64 0.06 14.29 -23.48
CA GLU A 64 0.57 12.92 -23.62
C GLU A 64 0.39 12.37 -25.03
N ALA A 65 -0.76 12.59 -25.66
CA ALA A 65 -1.00 12.14 -27.04
C ALA A 65 -0.06 12.83 -28.03
N GLN A 66 0.20 14.13 -27.86
CA GLN A 66 1.17 14.87 -28.67
C GLN A 66 2.59 14.32 -28.50
N ALA A 67 3.02 14.07 -27.26
CA ALA A 67 4.31 13.47 -26.97
C ALA A 67 4.42 12.08 -27.61
N GLN A 68 3.41 11.23 -27.44
CA GLN A 68 3.43 9.88 -27.97
C GLN A 68 3.45 9.84 -29.50
N ALA A 69 2.66 10.67 -30.17
CA ALA A 69 2.70 10.81 -31.63
C ALA A 69 4.09 11.21 -32.14
N ALA A 70 4.81 12.04 -31.39
CA ALA A 70 6.18 12.46 -31.73
C ALA A 70 7.24 11.35 -31.53
N PHE A 71 7.01 10.39 -30.62
CA PHE A 71 7.98 9.33 -30.30
C PHE A 71 7.73 8.00 -31.02
N THR A 72 6.49 7.69 -31.38
CA THR A 72 6.12 6.36 -31.91
C THR A 72 5.69 6.37 -33.37
N ASP A 73 5.83 7.50 -34.08
CA ASP A 73 5.41 7.66 -35.49
C ASP A 73 3.94 7.26 -35.77
N ILE A 74 3.09 7.29 -34.74
CA ILE A 74 1.66 7.01 -34.88
C ILE A 74 0.90 8.31 -35.17
N PRO A 75 -0.21 8.27 -35.93
CA PRO A 75 -1.06 9.43 -36.13
C PRO A 75 -1.57 10.02 -34.80
N LEU A 76 -1.62 11.35 -34.69
CA LEU A 76 -2.10 12.04 -33.49
C LEU A 76 -3.51 11.61 -33.07
N SER A 77 -4.39 11.35 -34.05
CA SER A 77 -5.74 10.84 -33.77
C SER A 77 -5.73 9.50 -33.04
N GLU A 78 -4.84 8.59 -33.45
CA GLU A 78 -4.69 7.28 -32.81
C GLU A 78 -4.08 7.42 -31.41
N ALA A 79 -3.07 8.30 -31.25
CA ALA A 79 -2.48 8.59 -29.95
C ALA A 79 -3.51 9.18 -28.95
N LEU A 80 -4.40 10.05 -29.42
CA LEU A 80 -5.49 10.62 -28.62
C LEU A 80 -6.50 9.56 -28.19
N ASP A 81 -6.88 8.65 -29.07
CA ASP A 81 -7.80 7.57 -28.73
C ASP A 81 -7.17 6.61 -27.71
N GLN A 82 -5.89 6.28 -27.85
CA GLN A 82 -5.16 5.48 -26.85
C GLN A 82 -5.02 6.20 -25.50
N ALA A 83 -4.78 7.51 -25.50
CA ALA A 83 -4.72 8.32 -24.29
C ALA A 83 -6.09 8.34 -23.58
N ARG A 84 -7.17 8.59 -24.33
CA ARG A 84 -8.55 8.58 -23.81
C ARG A 84 -8.93 7.22 -23.22
N GLU A 85 -8.56 6.12 -23.87
CA GLU A 85 -8.87 4.78 -23.37
C GLU A 85 -8.11 4.47 -22.07
N ARG A 86 -6.84 4.89 -21.96
CA ARG A 86 -6.07 4.76 -20.71
C ARG A 86 -6.69 5.54 -19.55
N VAL A 87 -7.16 6.77 -19.81
CA VAL A 87 -7.87 7.53 -18.78
C VAL A 87 -9.19 6.87 -18.43
N ARG A 88 -9.96 6.43 -19.43
CA ARG A 88 -11.23 5.72 -19.20
C ARG A 88 -11.02 4.48 -18.33
N HIS A 89 -10.02 3.65 -18.62
CA HIS A 89 -9.67 2.51 -17.78
C HIS A 89 -9.25 2.91 -16.36
N SER A 90 -8.55 4.04 -16.20
CA SER A 90 -8.15 4.52 -14.88
C SER A 90 -9.35 5.04 -14.08
N ALA A 91 -10.26 5.78 -14.73
CA ALA A 91 -11.53 6.23 -14.15
C ALA A 91 -12.44 5.06 -13.79
N LEU A 92 -12.59 4.08 -14.69
CA LEU A 92 -13.36 2.86 -14.46
C LEU A 92 -12.78 2.05 -13.30
N ARG A 93 -11.46 1.93 -13.19
CA ARG A 93 -10.83 1.32 -11.99
C ARG A 93 -11.16 2.12 -10.74
N ARG A 94 -11.03 3.46 -10.77
CA ARG A 94 -11.36 4.34 -9.64
C ARG A 94 -12.83 4.21 -9.19
N VAL A 95 -13.76 3.96 -10.11
CA VAL A 95 -15.20 3.81 -9.80
C VAL A 95 -15.61 2.37 -9.48
N ALA A 96 -15.20 1.39 -10.28
CA ALA A 96 -15.58 -0.02 -10.11
C ALA A 96 -15.15 -0.58 -8.75
N TYR A 97 -14.03 -0.08 -8.24
CA TYR A 97 -13.53 -0.45 -6.93
C TYR A 97 -13.70 0.65 -5.86
N GLY A 98 -14.40 1.74 -6.24
CA GLY A 98 -14.75 2.87 -5.41
C GLY A 98 -13.58 3.81 -5.06
N VAL A 99 -13.95 5.03 -4.67
CA VAL A 99 -13.08 5.99 -3.95
C VAL A 99 -12.51 5.37 -2.65
N SER A 100 -13.01 4.20 -2.23
CA SER A 100 -12.56 3.36 -1.12
C SER A 100 -11.23 2.61 -1.33
N TRP A 101 -10.56 2.76 -2.48
CA TRP A 101 -9.13 2.45 -2.60
C TRP A 101 -8.29 3.45 -1.81
N HIS A 102 -8.38 3.35 -0.49
CA HIS A 102 -7.45 4.02 0.40
C HIS A 102 -6.22 3.13 0.59
N TYR A 103 -5.07 3.76 0.57
CA TYR A 103 -3.86 3.08 0.98
C TYR A 103 -3.84 2.99 2.50
N GLN A 104 -3.40 1.85 2.98
CA GLN A 104 -3.26 1.57 4.39
C GLN A 104 -1.79 1.46 4.76
N ARG A 105 -1.49 1.88 5.97
CA ARG A 105 -0.27 1.52 6.66
C ARG A 105 -0.58 0.38 7.59
N LEU A 106 -0.02 -0.79 7.28
CA LEU A 106 0.00 -1.93 8.20
C LEU A 106 1.12 -1.70 9.21
N SER A 107 0.87 -1.98 10.48
CA SER A 107 1.89 -1.94 11.52
C SER A 107 1.77 -3.16 12.42
N ALA A 108 2.85 -3.95 12.49
CA ALA A 108 3.02 -5.04 13.42
C ALA A 108 3.82 -4.54 14.63
N ARG A 109 3.28 -4.71 15.82
CA ARG A 109 3.93 -4.38 17.09
C ARG A 109 4.11 -5.64 17.89
N VAL A 110 5.29 -5.80 18.48
CA VAL A 110 5.59 -6.92 19.38
C VAL A 110 5.98 -6.35 20.73
N PHE A 111 5.38 -6.92 21.76
CA PHE A 111 5.53 -6.53 23.16
C PHE A 111 6.08 -7.71 23.96
N ASP A 112 6.71 -7.40 25.09
CA ASP A 112 6.92 -8.39 26.14
C ASP A 112 5.60 -8.70 26.88
N VAL A 113 5.68 -9.62 27.85
CA VAL A 113 4.54 -9.99 28.71
C VAL A 113 4.05 -8.88 29.64
N GLU A 114 4.90 -7.87 29.88
CA GLU A 114 4.59 -6.72 30.73
C GLU A 114 3.92 -5.58 29.92
N GLY A 115 3.85 -5.72 28.60
CA GLY A 115 3.28 -4.75 27.67
C GLY A 115 4.28 -3.71 27.15
N THR A 116 5.58 -3.90 27.39
CA THR A 116 6.64 -3.03 26.87
C THR A 116 6.81 -3.29 25.37
N PRO A 117 6.76 -2.26 24.50
CA PRO A 117 6.99 -2.45 23.07
C PRO A 117 8.47 -2.75 22.80
N LEU A 118 8.74 -3.91 22.22
CA LEU A 118 10.10 -4.35 21.87
C LEU A 118 10.43 -4.07 20.40
N SER A 119 9.44 -4.20 19.50
CA SER A 119 9.63 -3.94 18.08
C SER A 119 8.36 -3.42 17.42
N THR A 120 8.54 -2.57 16.40
CA THR A 120 7.45 -2.12 15.52
C THR A 120 7.95 -2.12 14.08
N LYS A 121 7.24 -2.81 13.20
CA LYS A 121 7.44 -2.78 11.75
C LYS A 121 6.21 -2.21 11.08
N SER A 122 6.41 -1.35 10.10
CA SER A 122 5.32 -0.72 9.36
C SER A 122 5.56 -0.80 7.86
N LEU A 123 4.49 -1.08 7.12
CA LEU A 123 4.45 -1.09 5.66
C LEU A 123 3.36 -0.11 5.20
N GLY A 124 3.76 0.96 4.51
CA GLY A 124 2.86 1.90 3.86
C GLY A 124 2.50 1.46 2.44
N GLY A 125 1.54 2.15 1.81
CA GLY A 125 1.18 1.90 0.42
C GLY A 125 0.44 0.57 0.18
N VAL A 126 -0.19 -0.01 1.21
CA VAL A 126 -0.97 -1.25 1.06
C VAL A 126 -2.35 -0.91 0.53
N ALA A 127 -2.67 -1.32 -0.70
CA ALA A 127 -3.98 -1.05 -1.29
C ALA A 127 -5.09 -1.83 -0.55
N SER A 128 -6.21 -1.17 -0.25
CA SER A 128 -7.32 -1.74 0.53
C SER A 128 -8.03 -2.91 -0.17
N ASP A 129 -7.82 -3.10 -1.47
CA ASP A 129 -8.43 -4.11 -2.32
C ASP A 129 -7.56 -5.33 -2.59
N LEU A 130 -6.39 -5.40 -1.96
CA LEU A 130 -5.61 -6.62 -1.94
C LEU A 130 -6.49 -7.80 -1.51
N SER A 131 -6.43 -8.91 -2.27
CA SER A 131 -7.14 -10.13 -1.91
C SER A 131 -6.82 -10.55 -0.46
N LEU A 132 -7.79 -11.16 0.22
CA LEU A 132 -7.62 -11.60 1.62
C LEU A 132 -6.35 -12.43 1.83
N GLU A 133 -6.07 -13.35 0.90
CA GLU A 133 -4.85 -14.17 0.94
C GLU A 133 -3.59 -13.30 0.90
N ARG A 134 -3.54 -12.32 0.00
CA ARG A 134 -2.39 -11.43 -0.13
C ARG A 134 -2.22 -10.50 1.07
N GLN A 135 -3.33 -10.03 1.65
CA GLN A 135 -3.31 -9.26 2.90
C GLN A 135 -2.74 -10.09 4.05
N GLN A 136 -3.22 -11.33 4.23
CA GLN A 136 -2.73 -12.25 5.27
C GLN A 136 -1.24 -12.57 5.10
N GLN A 137 -0.76 -12.72 3.85
CA GLN A 137 0.65 -12.91 3.56
C GLN A 137 1.51 -11.71 3.99
N LEU A 138 1.06 -10.48 3.68
CA LEU A 138 1.78 -9.26 4.09
C LEU A 138 1.80 -9.10 5.61
N GLU A 139 0.68 -9.38 6.26
CA GLU A 139 0.55 -9.34 7.73
C GLU A 139 1.47 -10.35 8.41
N ALA A 140 1.51 -11.59 7.91
CA ALA A 140 2.38 -12.64 8.43
C ALA A 140 3.87 -12.29 8.25
N GLN A 141 4.25 -11.73 7.10
CA GLN A 141 5.63 -11.29 6.85
C GLN A 141 6.03 -10.15 7.80
N LEU A 142 5.15 -9.17 7.99
CA LEU A 142 5.40 -8.03 8.87
C LEU A 142 5.52 -8.47 10.34
N LEU A 143 4.68 -9.42 10.76
CA LEU A 143 4.77 -10.04 12.09
C LEU A 143 6.06 -10.84 12.28
N ALA A 144 6.45 -11.67 11.30
CA ALA A 144 7.68 -12.45 11.38
C ALA A 144 8.90 -11.55 11.56
N GLN A 145 8.99 -10.46 10.80
CA GLN A 145 10.06 -9.46 10.94
C GLN A 145 10.03 -8.74 12.30
N ALA A 146 8.85 -8.37 12.79
CA ALA A 146 8.74 -7.72 14.09
C ALA A 146 9.11 -8.67 15.24
N HIS A 147 8.80 -9.96 15.09
CA HIS A 147 9.17 -11.00 16.06
C HIS A 147 10.66 -11.31 16.05
N GLU A 148 11.29 -11.39 14.88
CA GLU A 148 12.74 -11.60 14.76
C GLU A 148 13.50 -10.47 15.48
N ASP A 149 13.18 -9.21 15.18
CA ASP A 149 13.74 -8.05 15.88
C ASP A 149 13.46 -8.08 17.40
N ALA A 150 12.23 -8.40 17.81
CA ALA A 150 11.88 -8.43 19.24
C ALA A 150 12.58 -9.57 19.99
N GLN A 151 12.81 -10.71 19.35
CA GLN A 151 13.59 -11.80 19.91
C GLN A 151 15.05 -11.40 20.08
N ASP A 152 15.64 -10.69 19.12
CA ASP A 152 16.99 -10.15 19.28
C ASP A 152 17.08 -9.21 20.49
N TRP A 153 16.12 -8.29 20.65
CA TRP A 153 16.05 -7.41 21.82
C TRP A 153 15.91 -8.17 23.14
N ALA A 154 15.01 -9.17 23.17
CA ALA A 154 14.72 -9.92 24.37
C ALA A 154 15.85 -10.91 24.75
N ILE A 155 16.63 -11.39 23.77
CA ILE A 155 17.83 -12.21 23.98
C ILE A 155 19.01 -11.36 24.48
N LEU A 156 19.14 -10.12 23.98
CA LEU A 156 20.24 -9.22 24.37
C LEU A 156 20.10 -8.68 25.80
N GLY A 157 18.92 -8.79 26.43
CA GLY A 157 18.72 -8.40 27.83
C GLY A 157 19.00 -6.94 28.13
N LEU A 158 19.01 -6.08 27.11
CA LEU A 158 19.23 -4.64 27.22
C LEU A 158 17.91 -3.95 27.58
N ASN A 159 17.48 -4.14 28.83
CA ASN A 159 16.56 -3.25 29.52
C ASN A 159 17.34 -2.14 30.22
#